data_AF-A0A959ZFS7-F1
#
_entry.id   AF-A0A959ZFS7-F1
#
_cell.length_a   1.000
_cell.length_b   1.000
_cell.length_c   1.000
_cell.angle_alpha   90.00
_cell.angle_beta   90.00
_cell.angle_gamma   90.00
#
_symmetry.space_group_name_H-M   'P 1'
#
loop_
_entity.id
_entity.type
_entity.pdbx_description
1 polymer ?
#
loop_
_entity_poly.entity_id
_entity_poly.type
_entity_poly.pdbx_seq_one_letter_code
_entity_poly.pdbx_strand_id
1 'polypeptide(L)'
;MFEIHLIDATRNLPPRPKVWIYRALRSGWFDIEAGVYDSRPNGGVCPVAAGAILAGIWADGRLMEGFPDWGTDLAPNEEVEDFAAYFDLCADELGTEAALRLVQEQLANESVLATAGYRGRQAS
;
A
#
# COMPACT_ATOMS: atom_id res chain seq x y z
N MET A 1 -4.14 20.46 4.20
CA MET A 1 -3.26 20.19 3.05
C MET A 1 -2.34 19.02 3.38
N PHE A 2 -2.95 17.83 3.39
CA PHE A 2 -2.24 16.57 3.62
C PHE A 2 -1.57 16.02 2.36
N GLU A 3 -1.81 16.61 1.17
CA GLU A 3 -1.30 16.14 -0.12
C GLU A 3 0.22 15.96 -0.16
N ILE A 4 1.00 16.97 0.30
CA ILE A 4 2.46 16.90 0.34
C ILE A 4 2.92 15.77 1.26
N HIS A 5 2.26 15.61 2.40
CA HIS A 5 2.57 14.54 3.36
C HIS A 5 2.22 13.16 2.81
N LEU A 6 1.10 13.01 2.10
CA LEU A 6 0.76 11.76 1.41
C LEU A 6 1.77 11.43 0.31
N ILE A 7 2.20 12.43 -0.47
CA ILE A 7 3.25 12.24 -1.47
C ILE A 7 4.52 11.75 -0.80
N ASP A 8 5.01 12.44 0.23
CA ASP A 8 6.25 12.09 0.93
C ASP A 8 6.15 10.72 1.62
N ALA A 9 5.03 10.40 2.27
CA ALA A 9 4.80 9.08 2.83
C ALA A 9 4.79 7.99 1.74
N THR A 10 4.18 8.26 0.58
CA THR A 10 4.24 7.37 -0.58
C THR A 10 5.68 7.17 -1.06
N ARG A 11 6.53 8.21 -1.02
CA ARG A 11 7.98 8.10 -1.34
C ARG A 11 8.77 7.33 -0.31
N ASN A 12 8.36 7.35 0.95
CA ASN A 12 9.08 6.68 2.03
C ASN A 12 8.66 5.23 2.21
N LEU A 13 7.55 4.80 1.59
CA LEU A 13 7.15 3.40 1.59
C LEU A 13 8.32 2.47 1.20
N PRO A 14 8.49 1.32 1.89
CA PRO A 14 9.52 0.37 1.51
C PRO A 14 9.31 -0.17 0.09
N PRO A 15 10.38 -0.55 -0.65
CA PRO A 15 10.28 -0.89 -2.07
C PRO A 15 9.28 -2.02 -2.38
N ARG A 16 9.18 -3.02 -1.51
CA ARG A 16 8.25 -4.15 -1.68
C ARG A 16 6.78 -3.72 -1.54
N PRO A 17 6.34 -3.08 -0.44
CA PRO A 17 5.04 -2.42 -0.35
C PRO A 17 4.70 -1.57 -1.55
N LYS A 18 5.59 -0.67 -1.98
CA LYS A 18 5.35 0.19 -3.17
C LYS A 18 4.96 -0.60 -4.41
N VAL A 19 5.71 -1.64 -4.75
CA VAL A 19 5.45 -2.49 -5.93
C VAL A 19 4.05 -3.11 -5.86
N TRP A 20 3.70 -3.68 -4.71
CA TRP A 20 2.45 -4.43 -4.57
C TRP A 20 1.24 -3.52 -4.42
N ILE A 21 1.36 -2.41 -3.70
CA ILE A 21 0.33 -1.38 -3.63
C ILE A 21 0.07 -0.83 -5.04
N TYR A 22 1.11 -0.48 -5.79
CA TYR A 22 0.95 -0.01 -7.18
C TYR A 22 0.21 -1.04 -8.06
N ARG A 23 0.59 -2.32 -7.96
CA ARG A 23 -0.09 -3.41 -8.70
C ARG A 23 -1.54 -3.57 -8.27
N ALA A 24 -1.84 -3.50 -6.98
CA ALA A 24 -3.19 -3.61 -6.46
C ALA A 24 -4.08 -2.47 -6.97
N LEU A 25 -3.60 -1.23 -6.86
CA LEU A 25 -4.31 -0.04 -7.34
C LEU A 25 -4.59 -0.07 -8.86
N ARG A 26 -3.75 -0.76 -9.65
CA ARG A 26 -3.94 -0.91 -11.10
C ARG A 26 -4.72 -2.14 -11.52
N SER A 27 -4.98 -3.08 -10.61
CA SER A 27 -5.63 -4.35 -10.94
C SER A 27 -7.12 -4.22 -11.25
N GLY A 28 -7.79 -3.22 -10.66
CA GLY A 28 -9.25 -3.11 -10.67
C GLY A 28 -9.96 -4.20 -9.85
N TRP A 29 -9.23 -4.96 -9.01
CA TRP A 29 -9.79 -6.05 -8.20
C TRP A 29 -10.29 -5.59 -6.82
N PHE A 30 -9.85 -4.42 -6.38
CA PHE A 30 -10.12 -3.90 -5.04
C PHE A 30 -10.95 -2.63 -5.15
N ASP A 31 -11.98 -2.53 -4.31
CA ASP A 31 -12.62 -1.28 -3.99
C ASP A 31 -11.82 -0.61 -2.87
N ILE A 32 -11.24 0.55 -3.14
CA ILE A 32 -10.32 1.20 -2.20
C ILE A 32 -11.04 2.28 -1.42
N GLU A 33 -10.98 2.18 -0.10
CA GLU A 33 -11.62 3.12 0.84
C GLU A 33 -10.62 3.64 1.87
N ALA A 34 -10.99 4.75 2.52
CA ALA A 34 -10.24 5.35 3.63
C ALA A 34 -10.80 4.87 4.99
N GLY A 35 -9.96 4.89 6.02
CA GLY A 35 -10.33 4.63 7.40
C GLY A 35 -10.50 3.15 7.75
N VAL A 36 -10.26 2.24 6.80
CA VAL A 36 -10.42 0.80 7.02
C VAL A 36 -9.34 0.01 6.29
N TYR A 37 -8.56 -0.77 7.05
CA TYR A 37 -7.59 -1.70 6.44
C TYR A 37 -8.32 -2.82 5.65
N ASP A 38 -9.30 -3.51 6.24
CA ASP A 38 -10.10 -4.53 5.54
C ASP A 38 -11.48 -4.67 6.20
N SER A 39 -12.55 -4.48 5.42
CA SER A 39 -13.94 -4.49 5.91
C SER A 39 -14.77 -5.70 5.47
N ARG A 40 -14.15 -6.80 4.99
CA ARG A 40 -14.74 -8.09 4.52
C ARG A 40 -16.25 -8.34 4.77
N PRO A 41 -16.99 -9.01 3.86
CA PRO A 41 -16.58 -9.62 2.59
C PRO A 41 -16.95 -8.80 1.34
N ASN A 42 -17.59 -7.63 1.50
CA ASN A 42 -18.05 -6.79 0.39
C ASN A 42 -17.74 -5.28 0.60
N GLY A 43 -16.90 -4.94 1.57
CA GLY A 43 -16.53 -3.55 1.81
C GLY A 43 -15.14 -3.23 1.29
N GLY A 44 -14.80 -1.94 1.24
CA GLY A 44 -13.52 -1.48 0.75
C GLY A 44 -12.34 -1.88 1.63
N VAL A 45 -11.16 -1.83 1.03
CA VAL A 45 -9.87 -2.08 1.67
C VAL A 45 -8.97 -0.87 1.49
N CYS A 46 -8.08 -0.57 2.44
CA CYS A 46 -7.10 0.49 2.21
C CYS A 46 -6.04 0.04 1.19
N PRO A 47 -5.27 0.98 0.60
CA PRO A 47 -4.23 0.62 -0.37
C PRO A 47 -3.18 -0.37 0.17
N VAL A 48 -2.84 -0.27 1.47
CA VAL A 48 -1.86 -1.18 2.11
C VAL A 48 -2.39 -2.61 2.13
N ALA A 49 -3.61 -2.81 2.63
CA ALA A 49 -4.22 -4.13 2.70
C ALA A 49 -4.42 -4.71 1.30
N ALA A 50 -4.86 -3.91 0.33
CA ALA A 50 -4.96 -4.33 -1.07
C ALA A 50 -3.62 -4.84 -1.61
N GLY A 51 -2.53 -4.11 -1.34
CA GLY A 51 -1.17 -4.53 -1.68
C GLY A 51 -0.75 -5.83 -0.99
N ALA A 52 -1.02 -5.96 0.31
CA ALA A 52 -0.69 -7.14 1.11
C ALA A 52 -1.46 -8.39 0.66
N ILE A 53 -2.77 -8.24 0.36
CA ILE A 53 -3.62 -9.29 -0.20
C ILE A 53 -3.06 -9.75 -1.53
N LEU A 54 -2.76 -8.81 -2.44
CA LEU A 54 -2.23 -9.16 -3.76
C LEU A 54 -0.82 -9.79 -3.68
N ALA A 55 -0.01 -9.41 -2.70
CA ALA A 55 1.29 -10.01 -2.43
C ALA A 55 1.20 -11.41 -1.79
N GLY A 56 0.01 -11.86 -1.38
CA GLY A 56 -0.20 -13.14 -0.71
C GLY A 56 0.30 -13.16 0.74
N ILE A 57 0.33 -12.00 1.41
CA ILE A 57 0.85 -11.86 2.79
C ILE A 57 -0.22 -11.36 3.77
N TRP A 58 -1.49 -11.30 3.35
CA TRP A 58 -2.63 -11.00 4.21
C TRP A 58 -3.41 -12.28 4.49
N ALA A 59 -3.53 -12.65 5.75
CA ALA A 59 -4.27 -13.84 6.19
C ALA A 59 -5.06 -13.52 7.44
N ASP A 60 -6.30 -14.00 7.52
CA ASP A 60 -7.16 -13.85 8.71
C ASP A 60 -7.26 -12.40 9.27
N GLY A 61 -7.32 -11.41 8.37
CA GLY A 61 -7.48 -9.99 8.72
C GLY A 61 -6.21 -9.29 9.21
N ARG A 62 -5.03 -9.88 8.98
CA ARG A 62 -3.73 -9.34 9.42
C ARG A 62 -2.60 -9.67 8.45
N LEU A 63 -1.49 -8.96 8.61
CA LEU A 63 -0.23 -9.28 7.95
C LEU A 63 0.33 -10.62 8.48
N MET A 64 0.88 -11.42 7.58
CA MET A 64 1.64 -12.61 7.95
C MET A 64 3.03 -12.22 8.49
N GLU A 65 3.57 -13.01 9.42
CA GLU A 65 4.95 -12.85 9.88
C GLU A 65 5.98 -13.14 8.77
N GLY A 66 7.19 -12.59 8.93
CA GLY A 66 8.32 -12.82 8.02
C GLY A 66 8.47 -11.79 6.90
N PHE A 67 7.66 -10.72 6.92
CA PHE A 67 7.69 -9.62 5.94
C PHE A 67 7.95 -8.26 6.61
N PRO A 68 9.17 -8.01 7.14
CA PRO A 68 9.47 -6.82 7.96
C PRO A 68 9.28 -5.49 7.21
N ASP A 69 9.39 -5.50 5.88
CA ASP A 69 9.11 -4.33 5.04
C ASP A 69 7.64 -3.89 5.08
N TRP A 70 6.75 -4.74 5.60
CA TRP A 70 5.34 -4.42 5.82
C TRP A 70 5.02 -4.23 7.30
N GLY A 71 5.74 -4.93 8.17
CA GLY A 71 5.55 -4.90 9.62
C GLY A 71 5.51 -6.30 10.23
N THR A 72 4.65 -6.43 11.23
CA THR A 72 4.38 -7.66 12.00
C THR A 72 2.90 -8.02 11.87
N ASP A 73 2.49 -9.15 12.44
CA ASP A 73 1.07 -9.53 12.51
C ASP A 73 0.24 -8.68 13.47
N LEU A 74 0.90 -7.92 14.36
CA LEU A 74 0.27 -7.03 15.33
C LEU A 74 0.22 -5.57 14.87
N ALA A 75 1.18 -5.14 14.07
CA ALA A 75 1.29 -3.76 13.62
C ALA A 75 2.08 -3.65 12.31
N PRO A 76 1.68 -2.74 11.39
CA PRO A 76 2.53 -2.34 10.28
C PRO A 76 3.83 -1.69 10.80
N ASN A 77 4.84 -1.58 9.93
CA ASN A 77 5.99 -0.75 10.25
C ASN A 77 5.64 0.74 10.13
N GLU A 78 6.54 1.59 10.62
CA GLU A 78 6.33 3.05 10.73
C GLU A 78 6.00 3.68 9.38
N GLU A 79 6.74 3.36 8.31
CA GLU A 79 6.51 3.96 7.00
C GLU A 79 5.20 3.51 6.34
N VAL A 80 4.77 2.26 6.58
CA VAL A 80 3.48 1.75 6.10
C VAL A 80 2.32 2.37 6.88
N GLU A 81 2.47 2.52 8.20
CA GLU A 81 1.48 3.19 9.05
C GLU A 81 1.34 4.67 8.70
N ASP A 82 2.44 5.38 8.53
CA ASP A 82 2.45 6.80 8.12
C ASP A 82 1.74 6.98 6.78
N PHE A 83 2.02 6.11 5.80
CA PHE A 83 1.34 6.14 4.52
C PHE A 83 -0.17 5.91 4.66
N ALA A 84 -0.59 4.92 5.46
CA ALA A 84 -2.01 4.65 5.69
C ALA A 84 -2.70 5.85 6.35
N ALA A 85 -2.09 6.42 7.40
CA ALA A 85 -2.63 7.56 8.11
C ALA A 85 -2.76 8.81 7.23
N TYR A 86 -1.73 9.15 6.43
CA TYR A 86 -1.81 10.30 5.53
C TYR A 86 -2.75 10.06 4.34
N PHE A 87 -2.91 8.80 3.90
CA PHE A 87 -3.92 8.47 2.89
C PHE A 87 -5.32 8.77 3.42
N ASP A 88 -5.63 8.32 4.62
CA ASP A 88 -6.94 8.55 5.25
C ASP A 88 -7.21 10.05 5.45
N LEU A 89 -6.24 10.79 6.02
CA LEU A 89 -6.35 12.24 6.20
C LEU A 89 -6.56 13.00 4.88
N CYS A 90 -5.86 12.58 3.82
CA CYS A 90 -5.99 13.21 2.51
C CYS A 90 -7.32 12.83 1.83
N ALA A 91 -7.77 11.59 1.99
CA ALA A 91 -9.05 11.12 1.47
C ALA A 91 -10.24 11.79 2.19
N ASP A 92 -10.12 12.06 3.49
CA ASP A 92 -11.11 12.84 4.24
C ASP A 92 -11.17 14.30 3.77
N GLU A 93 -10.02 14.91 3.43
CA GLU A 93 -9.93 16.29 2.97
C GLU A 93 -10.42 16.46 1.51
N LEU A 94 -10.07 15.54 0.61
CA LEU A 94 -10.21 15.69 -0.85
C LEU A 94 -11.09 14.63 -1.53
N GLY A 95 -11.49 13.60 -0.81
CA GLY A 95 -12.13 12.40 -1.35
C GLY A 95 -11.12 11.32 -1.76
N THR A 96 -11.52 10.06 -1.61
CA THR A 96 -10.68 8.88 -1.86
C THR A 96 -10.13 8.82 -3.29
N GLU A 97 -10.92 9.20 -4.31
CA GLU A 97 -10.46 9.18 -5.70
C GLU A 97 -9.28 10.15 -5.94
N ALA A 98 -9.33 11.34 -5.33
CA ALA A 98 -8.26 12.33 -5.45
C ALA A 98 -6.99 11.87 -4.73
N ALA A 99 -7.12 11.34 -3.50
CA ALA A 99 -6.00 10.78 -2.76
C ALA A 99 -5.34 9.61 -3.52
N LEU A 100 -6.15 8.72 -4.11
CA LEU A 100 -5.67 7.62 -4.94
C LEU A 100 -4.88 8.09 -6.15
N ARG A 101 -5.35 9.15 -6.83
CA ARG A 101 -4.65 9.71 -7.98
C ARG A 101 -3.25 10.20 -7.61
N LEU A 102 -3.11 10.91 -6.48
CA LEU A 102 -1.81 11.35 -5.97
C LEU A 102 -0.86 10.18 -5.72
N VAL A 103 -1.33 9.12 -5.06
CA VAL A 103 -0.54 7.92 -4.79
C VAL A 103 -0.13 7.24 -6.09
N GLN A 104 -1.06 7.05 -7.04
CA GLN A 104 -0.79 6.40 -8.32
C GLN A 104 0.20 7.19 -9.18
N GLU A 105 0.07 8.51 -9.25
CA GLU A 105 0.99 9.38 -9.96
C GLU A 105 2.39 9.33 -9.34
N GLN A 106 2.49 9.40 -8.01
CA GLN A 106 3.77 9.33 -7.31
C GLN A 106 4.46 7.97 -7.52
N LEU A 107 3.73 6.86 -7.38
CA LEU A 107 4.26 5.51 -7.62
C LEU A 107 4.65 5.28 -9.10
N ALA A 108 3.94 5.88 -10.05
CA ALA A 108 4.30 5.81 -11.47
C ALA A 108 5.56 6.62 -11.81
N ASN A 109 5.71 7.81 -11.21
CA ASN A 109 6.85 8.71 -11.42
C ASN A 109 8.15 8.15 -10.85
N GLU A 110 8.09 7.35 -9.78
CA GLU A 110 9.28 6.78 -9.14
C GLU A 110 9.95 5.65 -9.92
N SER A 111 9.47 5.28 -11.10
CA SER A 111 10.03 4.18 -11.88
C SER A 111 10.21 2.91 -11.03
N VAL A 112 9.16 2.53 -10.31
CA VAL A 112 9.05 1.25 -9.57
C VAL A 112 9.31 0.01 -10.49
N LEU A 113 9.43 0.22 -11.81
CA LEU A 113 9.75 -0.75 -12.85
C LEU A 113 11.24 -0.90 -13.19
N ALA A 114 12.16 -0.06 -12.67
CA ALA A 114 13.59 -0.16 -12.98
C ALA A 114 14.31 -1.32 -12.26
N THR A 115 13.69 -1.94 -11.25
CA THR A 115 14.31 -2.97 -10.40
C THR A 115 13.44 -4.19 -10.21
N ALA A 116 12.85 -4.73 -11.28
CA ALA A 116 12.52 -6.17 -11.34
C ALA A 116 13.80 -7.06 -11.39
N GLY A 117 14.88 -6.59 -10.77
CA GLY A 117 16.13 -7.32 -10.49
C GLY A 117 16.06 -8.13 -9.19
N TYR A 118 14.87 -8.44 -8.67
CA TYR A 118 14.70 -9.48 -7.66
C TYR A 118 14.86 -10.85 -8.34
N ARG A 119 16.10 -11.20 -8.69
CA ARG A 119 16.48 -12.59 -8.96
C ARG A 119 16.24 -13.34 -7.66
N GLY A 120 15.14 -14.08 -7.60
CA GLY A 120 14.94 -15.10 -6.59
C GLY A 120 16.20 -15.95 -6.51
N ARG A 121 16.61 -16.28 -5.28
CA ARG A 121 17.68 -17.25 -5.02
C ARG A 121 17.44 -18.47 -5.91
N GLN A 122 18.30 -18.67 -6.90
CA GLN A 122 18.51 -20.02 -7.38
C GLN A 122 19.30 -20.71 -6.27
N ALA A 123 18.61 -21.60 -5.56
CA ALA A 123 19.30 -22.65 -4.83
C ALA A 123 20.17 -23.42 -5.83
N SER A 124 21.45 -23.52 -5.51
CA SER A 124 22.41 -24.46 -6.09
C SER A 124 23.07 -25.17 -4.92
#